data_AF-A0A9D8TC70-F1
#
_entry.id   AF-A0A9D8TC70-F1
#
_cell.length_a   1.000
_cell.length_b   1.000
_cell.length_c   1.000
_cell.angle_alpha   90.00
_cell.angle_beta   90.00
_cell.angle_gamma   90.00
#
_symmetry.space_group_name_H-M   'P 1'
#
loop_
_entity.id
_entity.type
_entity.pdbx_description
1 polymer ?
#
loop_
_entity_poly.entity_id
_entity_poly.type
_entity_poly.pdbx_seq_one_letter_code
_entity_poly.pdbx_strand_id
1 'polypeptide(L)'
;EVTLADSIQKVQTSLAIVEGLSFRQAIVAPAKDDSLLTVTQKLIYGAGDYLNGYEALEASNGMMYLAKGQLNANDTCVWNHVINLEAENMDYRQSLSGTNAYIRTTDINSLVQNVSDASYLEVSSGNVDGGIVFDIPNTLAATYDVYVDFVSPLVDGENMREEKTKLVFQLKFMGDNGRQTIKNNNTATEVAVPEKGGIVSVKAFSAVPFPVADFYDNMWKLDKDNIGVDIAETTTLQVKTKVSSTDAKKGYVRKFRIDRIRLVPSVK
;
A
#
# COMPACT_ATOMS: atom_id res chain seq x y z
N GLU A 1 7.96 32.19 3.57
CA GLU A 1 6.72 31.58 4.11
C GLU A 1 6.84 30.08 3.98
N VAL A 2 6.62 29.34 5.07
CA VAL A 2 6.43 27.89 4.99
C VAL A 2 4.98 27.70 4.53
N THR A 3 4.75 27.00 3.43
CA THR A 3 3.38 26.80 2.96
C THR A 3 2.66 25.85 3.92
N LEU A 4 1.33 26.00 4.05
CA LEU A 4 0.53 25.14 4.94
C LEU A 4 0.73 23.65 4.62
N ALA A 5 0.90 23.31 3.35
CA ALA A 5 1.21 21.96 2.88
C ALA A 5 2.55 21.43 3.44
N ASP A 6 3.60 22.24 3.44
CA ASP A 6 4.91 21.88 4.02
C ASP A 6 4.79 21.63 5.53
N SER A 7 3.96 22.42 6.22
CA SER A 7 3.74 22.26 7.67
C SER A 7 2.99 20.98 8.01
N ILE A 8 1.96 20.62 7.25
CA ILE A 8 1.18 19.40 7.42
C ILE A 8 2.03 18.18 7.08
N GLN A 9 2.73 18.20 5.95
CA GLN A 9 3.66 17.16 5.54
C GLN A 9 4.72 16.90 6.61
N LYS A 10 5.34 17.96 7.15
CA LYS A 10 6.34 17.85 8.21
C LYS A 10 5.77 17.21 9.46
N VAL A 11 4.57 17.62 9.89
CA VAL A 11 3.91 17.05 11.07
C VAL A 11 3.62 15.57 10.86
N GLN A 12 2.94 15.21 9.77
CA GLN A 12 2.55 13.83 9.50
C GLN A 12 3.74 12.89 9.31
N THR A 13 4.79 13.35 8.62
CA THR A 13 6.04 12.58 8.49
C THR A 13 6.73 12.41 9.84
N SER A 14 6.75 13.46 10.68
CA SER A 14 7.34 13.38 12.02
C SER A 14 6.57 12.40 12.91
N LEU A 15 5.24 12.39 12.83
CA LEU A 15 4.39 11.43 13.56
C LEU A 15 4.71 10.00 13.13
N ALA A 16 4.83 9.73 11.82
CA ALA A 16 5.20 8.40 11.32
C ALA A 16 6.57 7.94 11.84
N ILE A 17 7.57 8.85 11.86
CA ILE A 17 8.90 8.55 12.42
C ILE A 17 8.82 8.25 13.91
N VAL A 18 8.13 9.08 14.69
CA VAL A 18 8.01 8.90 16.15
C VAL A 18 7.25 7.63 16.49
N GLU A 19 6.15 7.34 15.81
CA GLU A 19 5.39 6.09 16.00
C GLU A 19 6.25 4.86 15.61
N GLY A 20 6.97 4.94 14.49
CA GLY A 20 7.87 3.88 14.02
C GLY A 20 9.09 3.64 14.92
N LEU A 21 9.49 4.61 15.73
CA LEU A 21 10.68 4.54 16.60
C LEU A 21 10.36 4.56 18.10
N SER A 22 9.09 4.31 18.45
CA SER A 22 8.65 4.17 19.84
C SER A 22 8.57 2.69 20.26
N PHE A 23 8.85 2.42 21.54
CA PHE A 23 8.90 1.05 22.10
C PHE A 23 8.01 0.97 23.36
N ARG A 24 7.22 -0.11 23.52
CA ARG A 24 6.19 -0.21 24.59
C ARG A 24 6.73 -0.47 26.00
N GLN A 25 8.01 -0.77 26.16
CA GLN A 25 8.60 -1.13 27.46
C GLN A 25 9.87 -0.34 27.72
N ALA A 26 10.19 -0.14 29.00
CA ALA A 26 11.48 0.39 29.41
C ALA A 26 12.55 -0.66 29.13
N ILE A 27 13.37 -0.43 28.11
CA ILE A 27 14.48 -1.30 27.75
C ILE A 27 15.74 -0.73 28.41
N VAL A 28 16.27 -1.45 29.39
CA VAL A 28 17.38 -0.97 30.26
C VAL A 28 18.71 -0.92 29.51
N ALA A 29 18.94 -1.83 28.56
CA ALA A 29 20.15 -1.88 27.76
C ALA A 29 19.84 -2.32 26.32
N PRO A 30 19.10 -1.52 25.53
CA PRO A 30 18.57 -1.94 24.23
C PRO A 30 19.65 -2.32 23.22
N ALA A 31 20.85 -1.73 23.33
CA ALA A 31 21.98 -2.09 22.49
C ALA A 31 22.51 -3.53 22.68
N LYS A 32 22.07 -4.23 23.74
CA LYS A 32 22.44 -5.63 24.02
C LYS A 32 21.45 -6.63 23.46
N ASP A 33 20.29 -6.19 23.01
CA ASP A 33 19.26 -7.06 22.46
C ASP A 33 19.57 -7.35 20.98
N ASP A 34 19.27 -8.57 20.53
CA ASP A 34 19.41 -8.93 19.11
C ASP A 34 18.44 -8.13 18.24
N SER A 35 17.32 -7.68 18.81
CA SER A 35 16.32 -6.89 18.13
C SER A 35 15.46 -6.05 19.06
N LEU A 36 14.90 -4.95 18.56
CA LEU A 36 13.90 -4.13 19.23
C LEU A 36 12.56 -4.23 18.50
N LEU A 37 11.48 -4.46 19.24
CA LEU A 37 10.12 -4.46 18.71
C LEU A 37 9.44 -3.11 18.94
N THR A 38 9.14 -2.41 17.85
CA THR A 38 8.47 -1.10 17.88
C THR A 38 7.01 -1.24 18.31
N VAL A 39 6.37 -0.13 18.68
CA VAL A 39 4.93 -0.09 19.00
C VAL A 39 4.05 -0.45 17.81
N THR A 40 4.58 -0.30 16.59
CA THR A 40 3.98 -0.71 15.31
C THR A 40 4.22 -2.19 14.97
N GLN A 41 4.76 -2.98 15.93
CA GLN A 41 5.09 -4.40 15.81
C GLN A 41 6.12 -4.71 14.72
N LYS A 42 7.06 -3.79 14.49
CA LYS A 42 8.16 -3.98 13.54
C LYS A 42 9.45 -4.25 14.30
N LEU A 43 10.25 -5.15 13.76
CA LEU A 43 11.52 -5.58 14.36
C LEU A 43 12.67 -4.79 13.73
N ILE A 44 13.43 -4.12 14.58
CA ILE A 44 14.75 -3.58 14.24
C ILE A 44 15.77 -4.63 14.68
N TYR A 45 16.40 -5.32 13.74
CA TYR A 45 17.49 -6.25 14.03
C TYR A 45 18.80 -5.51 14.26
N GLY A 46 19.70 -6.08 15.05
CA GLY A 46 21.01 -5.49 15.32
C GLY A 46 20.89 -4.19 16.13
N ALA A 47 20.18 -4.25 17.26
CA ALA A 47 19.88 -3.07 18.08
C ALA A 47 21.15 -2.31 18.53
N GLY A 48 22.25 -3.04 18.78
CA GLY A 48 23.55 -2.45 19.10
C GLY A 48 24.10 -1.55 18.01
N ASP A 49 24.02 -2.00 16.74
CA ASP A 49 24.44 -1.20 15.59
C ASP A 49 23.50 -0.01 15.37
N TYR A 50 22.19 -0.24 15.51
CA TYR A 50 21.18 0.81 15.39
C TYR A 50 21.40 1.96 16.39
N LEU A 51 21.72 1.64 17.65
CA LEU A 51 21.91 2.63 18.71
C LEU A 51 23.36 3.10 18.85
N ASN A 52 24.27 2.65 17.98
CA ASN A 52 25.68 2.96 18.09
C ASN A 52 25.94 4.48 18.00
N GLY A 53 26.61 5.03 19.01
CA GLY A 53 26.95 6.45 19.10
C GLY A 53 25.78 7.37 19.50
N TYR A 54 24.60 6.83 19.78
CA TYR A 54 23.47 7.61 20.28
C TYR A 54 23.67 7.95 21.77
N GLU A 55 23.18 9.11 22.18
CA GLU A 55 23.22 9.56 23.57
C GLU A 55 21.95 9.19 24.30
N ALA A 56 22.07 8.41 25.37
CA ALA A 56 20.95 8.05 26.22
C ALA A 56 20.60 9.21 27.16
N LEU A 57 19.35 9.66 27.12
CA LEU A 57 18.80 10.75 27.92
C LEU A 57 17.57 10.26 28.68
N GLU A 58 17.46 10.61 29.95
CA GLU A 58 16.24 10.39 30.71
C GLU A 58 15.18 11.43 30.33
N ALA A 59 13.96 10.97 30.09
CA ALA A 59 12.77 11.77 29.82
C ALA A 59 11.68 11.49 30.86
N SER A 60 10.66 12.36 30.93
CA SER A 60 9.56 12.22 31.90
C SER A 60 8.76 10.92 31.77
N ASN A 61 8.87 10.22 30.65
CA ASN A 61 8.14 8.99 30.33
C ASN A 61 9.05 7.82 29.89
N GLY A 62 10.37 7.89 30.14
CA GLY A 62 11.28 6.79 29.83
C GLY A 62 12.65 7.26 29.34
N MET A 63 13.27 6.46 28.48
CA MET A 63 14.58 6.76 27.88
C MET A 63 14.42 7.26 26.46
N MET A 64 15.17 8.31 26.11
CA MET A 64 15.37 8.75 24.74
C MET A 64 16.80 8.45 24.31
N TYR A 65 16.99 8.07 23.06
CA TYR A 65 18.32 7.84 22.48
C TYR A 65 18.52 8.84 21.35
N LEU A 66 19.29 9.89 21.62
CA LEU A 66 19.51 10.98 20.70
C LEU A 66 20.60 10.64 19.68
N ALA A 67 20.22 10.56 18.41
CA ALA A 67 21.15 10.38 17.31
C ALA A 67 21.98 11.65 17.08
N LYS A 68 23.29 11.48 16.83
CA LYS A 68 24.21 12.58 16.49
C LYS A 68 24.29 12.76 14.97
N GLY A 69 23.14 13.04 14.35
CA GLY A 69 23.03 13.22 12.90
C GLY A 69 21.93 12.34 12.29
N GLN A 70 22.28 11.57 11.26
CA GLN A 70 21.35 10.64 10.63
C GLN A 70 21.10 9.42 11.53
N LEU A 71 19.94 8.80 11.36
CA LEU A 71 19.64 7.54 12.03
C LEU A 71 20.42 6.41 11.36
N ASN A 72 20.97 5.50 12.16
CA ASN A 72 21.62 4.26 11.73
C ASN A 72 20.59 3.18 11.33
N ALA A 73 19.50 3.58 10.67
CA ALA A 73 18.45 2.67 10.20
C ALA A 73 18.07 2.99 8.76
N ASN A 74 17.73 1.94 8.02
CA ASN A 74 17.02 2.07 6.76
C ASN A 74 15.57 2.44 7.08
N ASP A 75 15.09 3.59 6.57
CA ASP A 75 13.75 4.12 6.79
C ASP A 75 12.65 3.09 6.50
N THR A 76 12.86 2.25 5.48
CA THR A 76 11.93 1.18 5.08
C THR A 76 11.74 0.07 6.11
N CYS A 77 12.70 -0.07 7.03
CA CYS A 77 12.66 -1.03 8.12
C CYS A 77 11.98 -0.50 9.39
N VAL A 78 11.69 0.80 9.48
CA VAL A 78 11.27 1.44 10.75
C VAL A 78 10.02 2.30 10.67
N TRP A 79 9.85 3.14 9.64
CA TRP A 79 8.65 3.98 9.52
C TRP A 79 8.09 4.06 8.10
N ASN A 80 8.93 3.93 7.07
CA ASN A 80 8.53 4.01 5.67
C ASN A 80 8.26 2.60 5.10
N HIS A 81 7.31 1.87 5.67
CA HIS A 81 7.09 0.48 5.28
C HIS A 81 6.36 0.33 3.94
N VAL A 82 6.38 -0.89 3.40
CA VAL A 82 5.47 -1.28 2.33
C VAL A 82 4.03 -1.12 2.83
N ILE A 83 3.23 -0.36 2.09
CA ILE A 83 1.79 -0.27 2.32
C ILE A 83 1.16 -1.43 1.56
N ASN A 84 0.51 -2.34 2.29
CA ASN A 84 -0.30 -3.41 1.70
C ASN A 84 -1.77 -3.07 1.92
N LEU A 85 -2.52 -2.99 0.82
CA LEU A 85 -3.96 -2.78 0.83
C LEU A 85 -4.64 -4.01 0.25
N GLU A 86 -5.26 -4.80 1.12
CA GLU A 86 -6.00 -6.00 0.71
C GLU A 86 -7.22 -5.63 -0.12
N ALA A 87 -7.37 -6.25 -1.27
CA ALA A 87 -8.36 -5.82 -2.24
C ALA A 87 -9.77 -6.14 -1.76
N GLU A 88 -9.99 -7.16 -0.92
CA GLU A 88 -11.27 -7.49 -0.31
C GLU A 88 -11.80 -6.43 0.67
N ASN A 89 -10.94 -5.57 1.20
CA ASN A 89 -11.33 -4.56 2.17
C ASN A 89 -12.30 -3.54 1.53
N MET A 90 -13.51 -3.47 2.09
CA MET A 90 -14.59 -2.64 1.55
C MET A 90 -14.44 -1.16 1.87
N ASP A 91 -13.72 -0.82 2.93
CA ASP A 91 -13.64 0.56 3.42
C ASP A 91 -12.79 1.44 2.50
N TYR A 92 -11.91 0.83 1.70
CA TYR A 92 -10.93 1.52 0.86
C TYR A 92 -11.16 1.32 -0.64
N ARG A 93 -12.40 1.05 -1.05
CA ARG A 93 -12.67 0.83 -2.49
C ARG A 93 -14.04 1.29 -2.93
N GLN A 94 -14.09 1.74 -4.18
CA GLN A 94 -15.31 2.15 -4.86
C GLN A 94 -15.40 1.53 -6.27
N SER A 95 -16.55 0.95 -6.61
CA SER A 95 -16.80 0.42 -7.95
C SER A 95 -17.13 1.53 -8.95
N LEU A 96 -16.53 1.46 -10.13
CA LEU A 96 -16.93 2.30 -11.26
C LEU A 96 -18.32 1.87 -11.76
N SER A 97 -19.03 2.80 -12.40
CA SER A 97 -20.35 2.53 -12.99
C SER A 97 -20.33 1.32 -13.94
N GLY A 98 -21.33 0.43 -13.82
CA GLY A 98 -21.43 -0.78 -14.63
C GLY A 98 -20.48 -1.91 -14.24
N THR A 99 -19.86 -1.84 -13.06
CA THR A 99 -18.94 -2.84 -12.51
C THR A 99 -19.64 -3.68 -11.45
N ASN A 100 -19.46 -5.00 -11.52
CA ASN A 100 -19.76 -5.92 -10.43
C ASN A 100 -18.46 -6.25 -9.69
N ALA A 101 -18.48 -6.14 -8.37
CA ALA A 101 -17.35 -6.46 -7.51
C ALA A 101 -17.81 -7.43 -6.41
N TYR A 102 -17.17 -8.59 -6.31
CA TYR A 102 -17.49 -9.63 -5.33
C TYR A 102 -16.24 -10.05 -4.58
N ILE A 103 -16.35 -10.13 -3.25
CA ILE A 103 -15.33 -10.81 -2.43
C ILE A 103 -15.50 -12.31 -2.66
N ARG A 104 -14.39 -12.98 -2.91
CA ARG A 104 -14.28 -14.44 -3.08
C ARG A 104 -13.25 -14.97 -2.10
N THR A 105 -13.41 -16.23 -1.73
CA THR A 105 -12.47 -16.91 -0.84
C THR A 105 -11.85 -18.12 -1.55
N THR A 106 -10.66 -18.48 -1.12
CA THR A 106 -9.97 -19.71 -1.51
C THR A 106 -9.83 -20.64 -0.33
N ASP A 107 -9.63 -21.93 -0.60
CA ASP A 107 -9.32 -22.92 0.42
C ASP A 107 -8.01 -23.68 0.10
N ILE A 108 -7.66 -24.64 0.96
CA ILE A 108 -6.45 -25.47 0.81
C ILE A 108 -6.40 -26.25 -0.51
N ASN A 109 -7.55 -26.55 -1.12
CA ASN A 109 -7.66 -27.31 -2.37
C ASN A 109 -7.68 -26.40 -3.62
N SER A 110 -7.62 -25.08 -3.45
CA SER A 110 -7.56 -24.13 -4.55
C SER A 110 -6.39 -24.42 -5.49
N LEU A 111 -6.62 -24.30 -6.80
CA LEU A 111 -5.56 -24.39 -7.82
C LEU A 111 -4.59 -23.21 -7.74
N VAL A 112 -4.95 -22.16 -7.01
CA VAL A 112 -4.14 -20.96 -6.78
C VAL A 112 -3.85 -20.84 -5.29
N GLN A 113 -2.58 -20.92 -4.95
CA GLN A 113 -2.08 -20.85 -3.57
C GLN A 113 -1.47 -19.47 -3.29
N ASN A 114 -1.30 -19.15 -2.00
CA ASN A 114 -0.73 -17.87 -1.51
C ASN A 114 -1.55 -16.61 -1.86
N VAL A 115 -2.87 -16.74 -1.99
CA VAL A 115 -3.77 -15.60 -1.93
C VAL A 115 -3.76 -15.06 -0.49
N SER A 116 -3.55 -13.76 -0.33
CA SER A 116 -3.50 -13.08 0.98
C SER A 116 -4.82 -13.32 1.72
N ASP A 117 -4.75 -13.62 3.02
CA ASP A 117 -5.90 -13.93 3.87
C ASP A 117 -6.92 -14.95 3.30
N ALA A 118 -6.49 -15.75 2.32
CA ALA A 118 -7.34 -16.66 1.53
C ALA A 118 -8.58 -15.98 0.91
N SER A 119 -8.50 -14.68 0.60
CA SER A 119 -9.60 -13.87 0.06
C SER A 119 -9.10 -12.96 -1.05
N TYR A 120 -9.98 -12.62 -2.00
CA TYR A 120 -9.64 -11.71 -3.09
C TYR A 120 -10.88 -11.01 -3.63
N LEU A 121 -10.68 -9.95 -4.41
CA LEU A 121 -11.74 -9.23 -5.11
C LEU A 121 -11.86 -9.68 -6.56
N GLU A 122 -12.98 -10.30 -6.92
CA GLU A 122 -13.38 -10.51 -8.31
C GLU A 122 -14.10 -9.26 -8.83
N VAL A 123 -13.60 -8.70 -9.94
CA VAL A 123 -14.20 -7.56 -10.62
C VAL A 123 -14.60 -7.97 -12.02
N SER A 124 -15.84 -7.72 -12.40
CA SER A 124 -16.35 -8.01 -13.74
C SER A 124 -17.25 -6.90 -14.26
N SER A 125 -17.40 -6.83 -15.58
CA SER A 125 -18.33 -5.93 -16.25
C SER A 125 -18.84 -6.56 -17.54
N GLY A 126 -20.06 -6.19 -17.95
CA GLY A 126 -20.68 -6.75 -19.15
C GLY A 126 -20.16 -6.08 -20.43
N ASN A 127 -20.78 -4.94 -20.78
CA ASN A 127 -20.59 -4.28 -22.08
C ASN A 127 -19.73 -3.01 -22.02
N VAL A 128 -19.49 -2.48 -20.82
CA VAL A 128 -18.65 -1.30 -20.59
C VAL A 128 -17.34 -1.73 -19.97
N ASP A 129 -16.29 -0.91 -20.13
CA ASP A 129 -15.08 -1.11 -19.36
C ASP A 129 -15.36 -0.78 -17.88
N GLY A 130 -15.50 -1.81 -17.05
CA GLY A 130 -15.63 -1.70 -15.60
C GLY A 130 -14.28 -1.63 -14.90
N GLY A 131 -14.31 -1.26 -13.62
CA GLY A 131 -13.13 -1.12 -12.78
C GLY A 131 -13.44 -0.74 -11.34
N ILE A 132 -12.40 -0.68 -10.54
CA ILE A 132 -12.44 -0.35 -9.11
C ILE A 132 -11.45 0.79 -8.86
N VAL A 133 -11.79 1.70 -7.96
CA VAL A 133 -10.89 2.72 -7.40
C VAL A 133 -10.56 2.28 -5.98
N PHE A 134 -9.29 2.26 -5.63
CA PHE A 134 -8.81 2.01 -4.28
C PHE A 134 -8.32 3.31 -3.66
N ASP A 135 -8.74 3.56 -2.43
CA ASP A 135 -8.23 4.63 -1.57
C ASP A 135 -7.02 4.09 -0.79
N ILE A 136 -5.86 4.74 -0.91
CA ILE A 136 -4.60 4.24 -0.36
C ILE A 136 -4.24 5.07 0.87
N PRO A 137 -4.49 4.56 2.09
CA PRO A 137 -4.23 5.31 3.31
C PRO A 137 -2.73 5.33 3.64
N ASN A 138 -2.35 6.25 4.53
CA ASN A 138 -1.03 6.27 5.18
C ASN A 138 0.15 6.41 4.20
N THR A 139 -0.07 7.04 3.05
CA THR A 139 1.00 7.27 2.06
C THR A 139 1.93 8.36 2.56
N LEU A 140 3.21 8.06 2.79
CA LEU A 140 4.18 9.07 3.24
C LEU A 140 4.74 9.87 2.06
N ALA A 141 5.36 11.01 2.38
CA ALA A 141 6.11 11.78 1.39
C ALA A 141 7.42 11.05 1.01
N ALA A 142 7.33 10.11 0.09
CA ALA A 142 8.46 9.30 -0.38
C ALA A 142 8.27 8.88 -1.84
N THR A 143 9.25 8.16 -2.39
CA THR A 143 9.14 7.57 -3.73
C THR A 143 8.71 6.12 -3.63
N TYR A 144 7.67 5.70 -4.36
CA TYR A 144 7.18 4.32 -4.34
C TYR A 144 7.11 3.71 -5.74
N ASP A 145 7.40 2.41 -5.83
CA ASP A 145 6.90 1.56 -6.90
C ASP A 145 5.48 1.07 -6.51
N VAL A 146 4.54 1.14 -7.44
CA VAL A 146 3.14 0.75 -7.22
C VAL A 146 2.86 -0.57 -7.92
N TYR A 147 2.48 -1.59 -7.17
CA TYR A 147 2.16 -2.92 -7.67
C TYR A 147 0.70 -3.28 -7.44
N VAL A 148 0.15 -4.07 -8.36
CA VAL A 148 -1.14 -4.74 -8.24
C VAL A 148 -0.91 -6.23 -8.37
N ASP A 149 -1.30 -6.98 -7.34
CA ASP A 149 -1.19 -8.43 -7.30
C ASP A 149 -2.53 -9.03 -7.78
N PHE A 150 -2.50 -9.78 -8.89
CA PHE A 150 -3.67 -10.39 -9.50
C PHE A 150 -3.74 -11.88 -9.21
N VAL A 151 -4.92 -12.38 -8.87
CA VAL A 151 -5.18 -13.81 -8.71
C VAL A 151 -5.42 -14.43 -10.08
N SER A 152 -4.74 -15.55 -10.37
CA SER A 152 -4.94 -16.30 -11.60
C SER A 152 -6.39 -16.78 -11.77
N PRO A 153 -6.98 -16.70 -12.98
CA PRO A 153 -8.31 -17.25 -13.28
C PRO A 153 -8.47 -18.73 -12.97
N LEU A 154 -7.38 -19.50 -12.86
CA LEU A 154 -7.40 -20.89 -12.43
C LEU A 154 -8.05 -21.09 -11.05
N VAL A 155 -8.16 -20.04 -10.23
CA VAL A 155 -8.90 -20.07 -8.97
C VAL A 155 -10.37 -20.46 -9.16
N ASP A 156 -10.95 -20.20 -10.33
CA ASP A 156 -12.33 -20.57 -10.69
C ASP A 156 -12.43 -21.96 -11.36
N GLY A 157 -11.30 -22.63 -11.62
CA GLY A 157 -11.23 -23.94 -12.26
C GLY A 157 -10.29 -24.03 -13.48
N GLU A 158 -9.88 -25.25 -13.82
CA GLU A 158 -8.96 -25.56 -14.93
C GLU A 158 -9.46 -25.09 -16.30
N ASN A 159 -10.78 -25.03 -16.51
CA ASN A 159 -11.40 -24.55 -17.74
C ASN A 159 -11.18 -23.05 -17.98
N MET A 160 -10.71 -22.30 -16.98
CA MET A 160 -10.46 -20.87 -17.04
C MET A 160 -8.99 -20.55 -17.37
N ARG A 161 -8.16 -21.56 -17.65
CA ARG A 161 -6.71 -21.45 -17.90
C ARG A 161 -6.32 -20.47 -19.01
N GLU A 162 -7.18 -20.29 -20.01
CA GLU A 162 -6.92 -19.38 -21.15
C GLU A 162 -7.55 -17.99 -20.96
N GLU A 163 -8.26 -17.77 -19.85
CA GLU A 163 -8.90 -16.49 -19.57
C GLU A 163 -7.83 -15.40 -19.43
N LYS A 164 -8.01 -14.31 -20.17
CA LYS A 164 -7.10 -13.17 -20.15
C LYS A 164 -7.86 -11.86 -20.29
N THR A 165 -7.24 -10.80 -19.80
CA THR A 165 -7.83 -9.47 -19.76
C THR A 165 -6.79 -8.41 -20.07
N LYS A 166 -7.27 -7.19 -20.37
CA LYS A 166 -6.44 -6.01 -20.58
C LYS A 166 -6.83 -4.96 -19.57
N LEU A 167 -5.86 -4.44 -18.86
CA LEU A 167 -6.06 -3.48 -17.79
C LEU A 167 -5.29 -2.18 -18.06
N VAL A 168 -5.82 -1.08 -17.54
CA VAL A 168 -5.16 0.21 -17.45
C VAL A 168 -5.27 0.74 -16.03
N PHE A 169 -4.29 1.57 -15.67
CA PHE A 169 -4.16 2.09 -14.32
C PHE A 169 -4.19 3.62 -14.33
N GLN A 170 -4.83 4.21 -13.34
CA GLN A 170 -4.75 5.64 -13.08
C GLN A 170 -4.47 5.85 -11.60
N LEU A 171 -3.38 6.55 -11.29
CA LEU A 171 -3.01 6.95 -9.95
C LEU A 171 -3.33 8.43 -9.77
N LYS A 172 -4.04 8.77 -8.70
CA LYS A 172 -4.23 10.15 -8.25
C LYS A 172 -3.56 10.33 -6.90
N PHE A 173 -2.91 11.47 -6.69
CA PHE A 173 -2.25 11.80 -5.45
C PHE A 173 -2.09 13.31 -5.32
N MET A 174 -1.86 13.81 -4.11
CA MET A 174 -1.62 15.24 -3.89
C MET A 174 -0.24 15.65 -4.42
N GLY A 175 -0.18 16.69 -5.25
CA GLY A 175 1.06 17.30 -5.74
C GLY A 175 1.62 18.36 -4.78
N ASP A 176 2.86 18.79 -5.01
CA ASP A 176 3.61 19.78 -4.20
C ASP A 176 2.88 21.13 -4.11
N ASN A 177 2.01 21.43 -5.07
CA ASN A 177 1.20 22.65 -5.11
C ASN A 177 -0.13 22.54 -4.33
N GLY A 178 -0.33 21.46 -3.57
CA GLY A 178 -1.58 21.19 -2.84
C GLY A 178 -2.77 20.88 -3.75
N ARG A 179 -2.55 20.51 -5.01
CA ARG A 179 -3.59 20.08 -5.95
C ARG A 179 -3.41 18.62 -6.34
N GLN A 180 -4.53 17.98 -6.67
CA GLN A 180 -4.54 16.62 -7.19
C GLN A 180 -3.75 16.50 -8.49
N THR A 181 -2.82 15.54 -8.51
CA THR A 181 -2.01 15.13 -9.66
C THR A 181 -2.51 13.78 -10.15
N ILE A 182 -2.61 13.61 -11.47
CA ILE A 182 -3.08 12.37 -12.08
C ILE A 182 -1.98 11.78 -12.97
N LYS A 183 -1.60 10.54 -12.71
CA LYS A 183 -0.74 9.73 -13.58
C LYS A 183 -1.55 8.60 -14.21
N ASN A 184 -1.45 8.46 -15.53
CA ASN A 184 -2.14 7.41 -16.27
C ASN A 184 -1.13 6.43 -16.85
N ASN A 185 -1.38 5.14 -16.67
CA ASN A 185 -0.78 4.07 -17.44
C ASN A 185 -1.85 3.52 -18.41
N ASN A 186 -1.95 4.17 -19.57
CA ASN A 186 -2.94 3.87 -20.60
C ASN A 186 -2.52 2.73 -21.55
N THR A 187 -1.27 2.28 -21.43
CA THR A 187 -0.78 1.11 -22.15
C THR A 187 -1.48 -0.09 -21.55
N ALA A 188 -2.35 -0.71 -22.35
CA ALA A 188 -3.13 -1.87 -21.91
C ALA A 188 -2.15 -2.97 -21.47
N THR A 189 -2.10 -3.21 -20.17
CA THR A 189 -1.31 -4.29 -19.60
C THR A 189 -2.15 -5.55 -19.73
N GLU A 190 -1.67 -6.49 -20.52
CA GLU A 190 -2.26 -7.82 -20.57
C GLU A 190 -1.95 -8.52 -19.26
N VAL A 191 -3.00 -8.83 -18.51
CA VAL A 191 -2.89 -9.71 -17.35
C VAL A 191 -3.41 -11.06 -17.81
N ALA A 192 -2.45 -11.94 -18.08
CA ALA A 192 -2.68 -13.32 -18.45
C ALA A 192 -2.33 -14.26 -17.30
N VAL A 193 -2.86 -15.48 -17.39
CA VAL A 193 -2.59 -16.57 -16.46
C VAL A 193 -1.09 -16.82 -16.36
N PRO A 194 -0.48 -16.84 -15.16
CA PRO A 194 0.87 -17.37 -14.99
C PRO A 194 0.82 -18.87 -15.26
N GLU A 195 1.73 -19.40 -16.08
CA GLU A 195 1.68 -20.79 -16.58
C GLU A 195 1.46 -21.87 -15.50
N LYS A 196 1.89 -21.59 -14.26
CA LYS A 196 1.84 -22.53 -13.12
C LYS A 196 0.70 -22.29 -12.12
N GLY A 197 -0.21 -21.35 -12.39
CA GLY A 197 -1.14 -20.87 -11.36
C GLY A 197 -0.41 -20.05 -10.29
N GLY A 198 -1.10 -19.10 -9.67
CA GLY A 198 -0.49 -18.20 -8.68
C GLY A 198 -0.91 -16.75 -8.83
N ILE A 199 -0.23 -15.90 -8.05
CA ILE A 199 -0.37 -14.46 -8.07
C ILE A 199 0.52 -13.86 -9.17
N VAL A 200 -0.04 -12.95 -9.97
CA VAL A 200 0.69 -12.14 -10.96
C VAL A 200 0.87 -10.74 -10.43
N SER A 201 2.09 -10.37 -10.08
CA SER A 201 2.41 -9.00 -9.66
C SER A 201 2.71 -8.11 -10.87
N VAL A 202 1.88 -7.09 -11.08
CA VAL A 202 2.08 -6.08 -12.12
C VAL A 202 2.59 -4.80 -11.49
N LYS A 203 3.74 -4.30 -11.94
CA LYS A 203 4.21 -2.94 -11.59
C LYS A 203 3.42 -1.92 -12.42
N ALA A 204 2.37 -1.34 -11.83
CA ALA A 204 1.50 -0.37 -12.49
C ALA A 204 2.22 0.97 -12.73
N PHE A 205 3.04 1.40 -11.76
CA PHE A 205 3.86 2.61 -11.83
C PHE A 205 5.21 2.35 -11.17
N SER A 206 6.27 3.00 -11.67
CA SER A 206 7.61 2.90 -11.09
C SER A 206 8.12 4.25 -10.61
N ALA A 207 8.83 4.24 -9.49
CA ALA A 207 9.51 5.39 -8.90
C ALA A 207 8.65 6.67 -8.89
N VAL A 208 7.42 6.57 -8.38
CA VAL A 208 6.49 7.70 -8.28
C VAL A 208 6.86 8.52 -7.04
N PRO A 209 7.25 9.80 -7.19
CA PRO A 209 7.43 10.68 -6.05
C PRO A 209 6.08 11.15 -5.53
N PHE A 210 5.81 10.87 -4.25
CA PHE A 210 4.68 11.40 -3.49
C PHE A 210 5.22 12.55 -2.66
N PRO A 211 4.84 13.81 -2.98
CA PRO A 211 5.42 14.98 -2.33
C PRO A 211 4.75 15.32 -1.01
N VAL A 212 3.52 14.86 -0.78
CA VAL A 212 2.74 15.16 0.41
C VAL A 212 2.43 13.86 1.13
N ALA A 213 2.59 13.88 2.45
CA ALA A 213 2.21 12.76 3.30
C ALA A 213 0.70 12.80 3.57
N ASP A 214 0.12 11.63 3.79
CA ASP A 214 -1.27 11.41 4.11
C ASP A 214 -1.34 10.37 5.22
N PHE A 215 -0.74 10.73 6.36
CA PHE A 215 -0.54 9.84 7.49
C PHE A 215 -1.18 10.43 8.74
N TYR A 216 -1.98 9.61 9.40
CA TYR A 216 -2.65 9.94 10.64
C TYR A 216 -2.42 8.82 11.63
N ASP A 217 -1.61 9.10 12.66
CA ASP A 217 -1.31 8.12 13.70
C ASP A 217 -2.54 7.83 14.58
N ASN A 218 -2.42 6.79 15.38
CA ASN A 218 -3.49 6.40 16.29
C ASN A 218 -3.74 7.45 17.38
N MET A 219 -2.74 8.26 17.74
CA MET A 219 -2.91 9.32 18.74
C MET A 219 -3.76 10.47 18.21
N TRP A 220 -3.53 10.90 16.97
CA TRP A 220 -4.31 11.91 16.28
C TRP A 220 -5.76 11.47 16.16
N LYS A 221 -6.02 10.21 15.80
CA LYS A 221 -7.37 9.63 15.69
C LYS A 221 -8.10 9.53 17.03
N LEU A 222 -7.36 9.44 18.14
CA LEU A 222 -7.91 9.36 19.50
C LEU A 222 -8.08 10.74 20.16
N ASP A 223 -7.54 11.80 19.56
CA ASP A 223 -7.75 13.16 20.04
C ASP A 223 -9.23 13.53 19.92
N LYS A 224 -9.79 14.09 21.00
CA LYS A 224 -11.20 14.41 21.15
C LYS A 224 -11.69 15.35 20.05
N ASP A 225 -10.81 16.22 19.57
CA ASP A 225 -11.12 17.20 18.52
C ASP A 225 -11.16 16.55 17.12
N ASN A 226 -10.62 15.34 16.97
CA ASN A 226 -10.53 14.60 15.70
C ASN A 226 -11.42 13.34 15.67
N ILE A 227 -12.05 12.97 16.79
CA ILE A 227 -12.97 11.83 16.85
C ILE A 227 -14.13 12.08 15.88
N GLY A 228 -14.32 11.16 14.91
CA GLY A 228 -15.40 11.24 13.92
C GLY A 228 -15.13 12.21 12.76
N VAL A 229 -13.90 12.72 12.63
CA VAL A 229 -13.48 13.41 11.42
C VAL A 229 -13.24 12.36 10.32
N ASP A 230 -13.96 12.50 9.21
CA ASP A 230 -13.68 11.73 7.99
C ASP A 230 -12.33 12.17 7.41
N ILE A 231 -11.34 11.30 7.54
CA ILE A 231 -10.05 11.45 6.86
C ILE A 231 -10.28 11.02 5.40
N ALA A 232 -10.16 11.96 4.47
CA ALA A 232 -10.23 11.65 3.05
C ALA A 232 -8.84 11.29 2.53
N GLU A 233 -8.68 10.08 2.03
CA GLU A 233 -7.45 9.64 1.38
C GLU A 233 -7.20 10.49 0.13
N THR A 234 -6.01 11.07 0.08
CA THR A 234 -5.55 11.93 -1.00
C THR A 234 -4.95 11.13 -2.15
N THR A 235 -4.63 9.85 -1.92
CA THR A 235 -4.03 8.93 -2.89
C THR A 235 -5.02 7.85 -3.28
N THR A 236 -5.29 7.72 -4.58
CA THR A 236 -6.18 6.68 -5.11
C THR A 236 -5.58 5.97 -6.32
N LEU A 237 -5.83 4.67 -6.44
CA LEU A 237 -5.46 3.86 -7.60
C LEU A 237 -6.70 3.25 -8.24
N GLN A 238 -6.97 3.67 -9.47
CA GLN A 238 -7.99 3.06 -10.31
C GLN A 238 -7.39 1.93 -11.15
N VAL A 239 -8.01 0.75 -11.09
CA VAL A 239 -7.75 -0.39 -11.97
C VAL A 239 -8.99 -0.61 -12.85
N LYS A 240 -8.82 -0.51 -14.16
CA LYS A 240 -9.94 -0.58 -15.11
C LYS A 240 -9.64 -1.53 -16.26
N THR A 241 -10.64 -2.28 -16.69
CA THR A 241 -10.56 -3.05 -17.94
C THR A 241 -10.42 -2.10 -19.16
N LYS A 242 -9.77 -2.60 -20.21
CA LYS A 242 -9.69 -1.94 -21.51
C LYS A 242 -9.78 -2.99 -22.60
N VAL A 243 -10.98 -3.55 -22.77
CA VAL A 243 -11.25 -4.65 -23.70
C VAL A 243 -12.15 -4.13 -24.80
N SER A 244 -11.59 -3.92 -25.99
CA SER A 244 -12.36 -3.51 -27.16
C SER A 244 -13.23 -4.66 -27.69
N SER A 245 -14.18 -4.36 -28.59
CA SER A 245 -14.95 -5.39 -29.28
C SER A 245 -14.08 -6.37 -30.09
N THR A 246 -12.93 -5.90 -30.59
CA THR A 246 -11.95 -6.75 -31.29
C THR A 246 -11.21 -7.66 -30.31
N ASP A 247 -10.88 -7.18 -29.11
CA ASP A 247 -10.26 -8.00 -28.07
C ASP A 247 -11.23 -9.09 -27.58
N ALA A 248 -12.51 -8.75 -27.40
CA ALA A 248 -13.53 -9.73 -27.03
C ALA A 248 -13.64 -10.88 -28.03
N LYS A 249 -13.56 -10.59 -29.34
CA LYS A 249 -13.51 -11.62 -30.40
C LYS A 249 -12.26 -12.51 -30.35
N LYS A 250 -11.20 -12.06 -29.68
CA LYS A 250 -9.95 -12.82 -29.45
C LYS A 250 -9.93 -13.54 -28.10
N GLY A 251 -11.08 -13.61 -27.40
CA GLY A 251 -11.22 -14.30 -26.13
C GLY A 251 -10.83 -13.49 -24.89
N TYR A 252 -10.59 -12.17 -25.01
CA TYR A 252 -10.38 -11.33 -23.82
C TYR A 252 -11.69 -11.07 -23.11
N VAL A 253 -11.68 -11.20 -21.79
CA VAL A 253 -12.86 -10.98 -20.95
C VAL A 253 -12.72 -9.70 -20.13
N ARG A 254 -13.84 -9.07 -19.80
CA ARG A 254 -13.90 -7.92 -18.88
C ARG A 254 -14.04 -8.37 -17.44
N LYS A 255 -13.12 -9.25 -17.01
CA LYS A 255 -13.04 -9.78 -15.66
C LYS A 255 -11.58 -9.84 -15.21
N PHE A 256 -11.33 -9.53 -13.95
CA PHE A 256 -10.03 -9.65 -13.29
C PHE A 256 -10.21 -9.92 -11.81
N ARG A 257 -9.18 -10.44 -11.15
CA ARG A 257 -9.21 -10.81 -9.73
C ARG A 257 -8.00 -10.18 -9.05
N ILE A 258 -8.21 -9.33 -8.05
CA ILE A 258 -7.12 -8.64 -7.34
C ILE A 258 -7.02 -9.25 -5.94
N ASP A 259 -5.80 -9.61 -5.58
CA ASP A 259 -5.40 -9.99 -4.23
C ASP A 259 -5.18 -8.72 -3.40
N ARG A 260 -4.18 -7.91 -3.78
CA ARG A 260 -3.83 -6.68 -3.06
C ARG A 260 -3.13 -5.63 -3.91
N ILE A 261 -3.10 -4.41 -3.39
CA ILE A 261 -2.29 -3.29 -3.90
C ILE A 261 -1.09 -3.10 -2.97
N ARG A 262 0.10 -2.86 -3.54
CA ARG A 262 1.32 -2.61 -2.76
C ARG A 262 2.01 -1.34 -3.20
N LEU A 263 2.28 -0.43 -2.26
CA LEU A 263 3.20 0.68 -2.47
C LEU A 263 4.51 0.30 -1.77
N VAL A 264 5.52 0.00 -2.57
CA VAL A 264 6.85 -0.40 -2.08
C VAL A 264 7.76 0.82 -2.15
N PRO A 265 8.26 1.33 -1.02
CA PRO A 265 9.18 2.45 -1.04
C PRO A 265 10.43 2.08 -1.87
N SER A 266 10.77 2.96 -2.80
CA SER A 266 11.97 2.84 -3.60
C SER A 266 13.15 3.29 -2.73
N VAL A 267 13.99 2.33 -2.33
CA VAL A 267 15.24 2.63 -1.61
C VAL A 267 16.12 3.48 -2.54
N LYS A 268 16.62 4.62 -2.06
CA LYS A 268 17.65 5.40 -2.75
C LYS A 268 19.01 4.76 -2.61
#